data_AF-A0A7K3MHF0-F1
#
_entry.id   AF-A0A7K3MHF0-F1
#
_cell.length_a   1.000
_cell.length_b   1.000
_cell.length_c   1.000
_cell.angle_alpha   90.00
_cell.angle_beta   90.00
_cell.angle_gamma   90.00
#
_symmetry.space_group_name_H-M   'P 1'
#
loop_
_entity.id
_entity.type
_entity.pdbx_description
1 polymer ?
#
loop_
_entity_poly.entity_id
_entity_poly.type
_entity_poly.pdbx_seq_one_letter_code
_entity_poly.pdbx_strand_id
1 'polypeptide(L)'
;MARHYPIGRQRTPGVLQRTLRKRCKIILTNYFNMKLKVLTLLTVCLLASWTGYAQNRQREMYGDETREVKMNYVHSLEQACKDAYRQKKLIFVNCHADWAAPCLGMNQFVFSDEEFCRYMDKTFVNLFVDMSSPEGKEIRKEYGVDVFAQYLILNYKGEVIQRIQGGSKLPEFKEMVNLSLNKKTSLAGTRLKYESGKYSKKDLYNYLKALRVAGSDSLFKSLAKEYMAMMEEKEYAQPENWIFAHLHKNRQGAYYRYMVANKPLFIKNVGEKQVNGYLTSLFSSEILSYATGSTEYDAEALNRLHGEMREAALPDTCACEILYNVALLRGERKMHDLLQYLNENGKYLDNHRGIRSLVELNLPQPGMKDAEKQELISYLQRASEREKGTTSRRLKELIEQLEKNTSQGIDFQHAPFASLLTKAKEEKKLIFVDCYTSWCGPCRMMANNVFTRPEIGDYFNAHFINVKIDMEKGEGRDLAKKYEVRAFPTLLMIDHEGNIVERMVGAQSTEKLLEWAKSVKHND
;
A
#
# COMPACT_ATOMS: atom_id res chain seq x y z
N MET A 1 -54.56 12.18 85.51
CA MET A 1 -55.75 12.27 84.63
C MET A 1 -55.30 12.32 83.18
N ALA A 2 -56.03 11.60 82.33
CA ALA A 2 -55.71 11.21 80.95
C ALA A 2 -55.72 12.36 79.91
N ARG A 3 -55.01 12.19 78.77
CA ARG A 3 -55.57 11.99 77.39
C ARG A 3 -54.62 12.35 76.21
N HIS A 4 -54.80 11.59 75.10
CA HIS A 4 -54.56 11.84 73.63
C HIS A 4 -53.20 11.46 73.01
N TYR A 5 -53.03 10.86 71.80
CA TYR A 5 -53.74 10.01 70.79
C TYR A 5 -52.61 9.46 69.83
N PRO A 6 -52.81 8.42 68.96
CA PRO A 6 -51.76 7.60 68.34
C PRO A 6 -51.44 7.87 66.84
N ILE A 7 -50.33 7.30 66.32
CA ILE A 7 -49.88 7.33 64.90
C ILE A 7 -49.86 5.91 64.28
N GLY A 8 -50.30 5.79 63.02
CA GLY A 8 -50.53 4.54 62.26
C GLY A 8 -49.38 4.01 61.36
N ARG A 9 -49.62 2.80 60.80
CA ARG A 9 -48.71 1.90 60.06
C ARG A 9 -48.63 2.16 58.53
N GLN A 10 -47.47 1.84 57.92
CA GLN A 10 -47.22 1.74 56.46
C GLN A 10 -47.29 0.28 55.92
N ARG A 11 -47.59 0.12 54.61
CA ARG A 11 -47.59 -1.15 53.83
C ARG A 11 -46.41 -1.21 52.84
N THR A 12 -45.92 -2.42 52.51
CA THR A 12 -44.71 -2.75 51.73
C THR A 12 -44.91 -3.03 50.22
N PRO A 13 -43.88 -2.89 49.34
CA PRO A 13 -43.95 -3.16 47.90
C PRO A 13 -43.19 -4.43 47.48
N GLY A 14 -43.88 -5.48 47.01
CA GLY A 14 -43.24 -6.78 46.65
C GLY A 14 -43.59 -7.38 45.28
N VAL A 15 -44.51 -6.79 44.51
CA VAL A 15 -45.09 -7.48 43.32
C VAL A 15 -44.57 -6.95 41.97
N LEU A 16 -44.06 -5.71 41.90
CA LEU A 16 -43.66 -5.09 40.63
C LEU A 16 -42.32 -5.57 40.05
N GLN A 17 -41.41 -6.10 40.89
CA GLN A 17 -40.04 -6.46 40.45
C GLN A 17 -39.92 -7.83 39.74
N ARG A 18 -40.88 -8.75 39.91
CA ARG A 18 -40.77 -10.10 39.33
C ARG A 18 -41.15 -10.16 37.84
N THR A 19 -42.00 -9.27 37.37
CA THR A 19 -42.49 -9.24 35.98
C THR A 19 -41.48 -8.61 35.01
N LEU A 20 -40.71 -7.62 35.47
CA LEU A 20 -39.66 -6.95 34.69
C LEU A 20 -38.45 -7.85 34.41
N ARG A 21 -38.04 -8.69 35.37
CA ARG A 21 -36.91 -9.63 35.19
C ARG A 21 -37.16 -10.71 34.15
N LYS A 22 -38.40 -11.19 33.99
CA LYS A 22 -38.73 -12.20 32.96
C LYS A 22 -38.74 -11.62 31.54
N ARG A 23 -39.21 -10.38 31.35
CA ARG A 23 -39.21 -9.73 30.03
C ARG A 23 -37.80 -9.35 29.55
N CYS A 24 -36.92 -8.85 30.44
CA CYS A 24 -35.52 -8.57 30.07
C CYS A 24 -34.75 -9.82 29.64
N LYS A 25 -34.97 -10.97 30.29
CA LYS A 25 -34.25 -12.22 29.98
C LYS A 25 -34.61 -12.78 28.60
N ILE A 26 -35.85 -12.59 28.13
CA ILE A 26 -36.27 -13.03 26.78
C ILE A 26 -35.69 -12.10 25.70
N ILE A 27 -35.67 -10.79 25.94
CA ILE A 27 -35.12 -9.80 25.00
C ILE A 27 -33.60 -9.99 24.85
N LEU A 28 -32.88 -10.21 25.95
CA LEU A 28 -31.43 -10.48 25.92
C LEU A 28 -31.07 -11.76 25.17
N THR A 29 -31.83 -12.85 25.36
CA THR A 29 -31.58 -14.12 24.65
C THR A 29 -31.85 -14.01 23.15
N ASN A 30 -32.91 -13.29 22.76
CA ASN A 30 -33.22 -13.06 21.33
C ASN A 30 -32.19 -12.14 20.65
N TYR A 31 -31.71 -11.11 21.36
CA TYR A 31 -30.66 -10.22 20.86
C TYR A 31 -29.32 -10.95 20.70
N PHE A 32 -28.98 -11.85 21.62
CA PHE A 32 -27.76 -12.67 21.53
C PHE A 32 -27.80 -13.66 20.37
N ASN A 33 -28.93 -14.36 20.16
CA ASN A 33 -29.11 -15.27 19.03
C ASN A 33 -29.11 -14.56 17.67
N MET A 34 -29.63 -13.33 17.61
CA MET A 34 -29.59 -12.51 16.39
C MET A 34 -28.16 -12.05 16.08
N LYS A 35 -27.40 -11.58 17.07
CA LYS A 35 -25.98 -11.24 16.89
C LYS A 35 -25.13 -12.44 16.49
N LEU A 36 -25.39 -13.62 17.07
CA LEU A 36 -24.67 -14.83 16.71
C LEU A 36 -24.94 -15.21 15.24
N LYS A 37 -26.22 -15.24 14.81
CA LYS A 37 -26.58 -15.53 13.41
C LYS A 37 -26.00 -14.51 12.41
N VAL A 38 -25.99 -13.22 12.75
CA VAL A 38 -25.38 -12.17 11.92
C VAL A 38 -23.86 -12.35 11.85
N LEU A 39 -23.21 -12.73 12.95
CA LEU A 39 -21.78 -13.02 12.97
C LEU A 39 -21.43 -14.24 12.12
N THR A 40 -22.24 -15.31 12.17
CA THR A 40 -22.04 -16.50 11.32
C THR A 40 -22.31 -16.21 9.85
N LEU A 41 -23.30 -15.37 9.52
CA LEU A 41 -23.56 -14.97 8.13
C LEU A 41 -22.42 -14.09 7.59
N LEU A 42 -21.91 -13.16 8.40
CA LEU A 42 -20.77 -12.30 8.03
C LEU A 42 -19.49 -13.11 7.84
N THR A 43 -19.21 -14.12 8.66
CA THR A 43 -18.04 -14.99 8.45
C THR A 43 -18.20 -15.87 7.21
N VAL A 44 -19.39 -16.41 6.93
CA VAL A 44 -19.66 -17.17 5.69
C VAL A 44 -19.56 -16.27 4.45
N CYS A 45 -20.06 -15.03 4.48
CA CYS A 45 -19.92 -14.08 3.38
C CYS A 45 -18.48 -13.60 3.20
N LEU A 46 -17.72 -13.39 4.29
CA LEU A 46 -16.29 -13.07 4.23
C LEU A 46 -15.47 -14.22 3.67
N LEU A 47 -15.79 -15.47 4.05
CA LEU A 47 -15.17 -16.67 3.47
C LEU A 47 -15.52 -16.81 1.98
N ALA A 48 -16.78 -16.61 1.58
CA ALA A 48 -17.22 -16.71 0.19
C ALA A 48 -16.63 -15.62 -0.72
N SER A 49 -16.41 -14.41 -0.19
CA SER A 49 -15.76 -13.33 -0.93
C SER A 49 -14.24 -13.48 -0.98
N TRP A 50 -13.63 -14.12 0.03
CA TRP A 50 -12.21 -14.49 0.02
C TRP A 50 -11.92 -15.65 -0.95
N THR A 51 -12.79 -16.67 -1.00
CA THR A 51 -12.68 -17.79 -1.95
C THR A 51 -12.89 -17.32 -3.39
N GLY A 52 -13.88 -16.49 -3.67
CA GLY A 52 -14.08 -15.90 -5.00
C GLY A 52 -12.92 -15.00 -5.45
N TYR A 53 -12.32 -14.24 -4.51
CA TYR A 53 -11.13 -13.42 -4.78
C TYR A 53 -9.87 -14.25 -5.06
N ALA A 54 -9.64 -15.31 -4.29
CA ALA A 54 -8.54 -16.24 -4.51
C ALA A 54 -8.69 -16.99 -5.84
N GLN A 55 -9.91 -17.47 -6.16
CA GLN A 55 -10.19 -18.17 -7.42
C GLN A 55 -10.01 -17.29 -8.65
N ASN A 56 -10.46 -16.03 -8.64
CA ASN A 56 -10.26 -15.13 -9.79
C ASN A 56 -8.78 -14.81 -10.01
N ARG A 57 -8.00 -14.58 -8.95
CA ARG A 57 -6.53 -14.41 -9.05
C ARG A 57 -5.82 -15.66 -9.56
N GLN A 58 -6.28 -16.84 -9.17
CA GLN A 58 -5.72 -18.11 -9.65
C GLN A 58 -6.02 -18.33 -11.14
N ARG A 59 -7.26 -18.09 -11.59
CA ARG A 59 -7.64 -18.20 -13.01
C ARG A 59 -6.81 -17.27 -13.89
N GLU A 60 -6.66 -16.00 -13.49
CA GLU A 60 -5.86 -15.02 -14.23
C GLU A 60 -4.37 -15.42 -14.29
N MET A 61 -3.82 -15.92 -13.18
CA MET A 61 -2.41 -16.34 -13.09
C MET A 61 -2.11 -17.70 -13.70
N TYR A 62 -3.09 -18.58 -13.98
CA TYR A 62 -2.76 -19.97 -14.28
C TYR A 62 -3.71 -20.75 -15.24
N GLY A 63 -4.92 -20.27 -15.56
CA GLY A 63 -5.82 -20.90 -16.56
C GLY A 63 -7.09 -21.57 -15.98
N ASP A 64 -7.79 -22.39 -16.78
CA ASP A 64 -9.13 -22.96 -16.43
C ASP A 64 -9.22 -24.52 -16.36
N GLU A 65 -8.24 -25.29 -16.86
CA GLU A 65 -8.32 -26.76 -16.87
C GLU A 65 -7.62 -27.42 -15.66
N THR A 66 -8.26 -28.43 -15.05
CA THR A 66 -7.71 -29.24 -13.95
C THR A 66 -7.47 -30.69 -14.39
N ARG A 67 -6.40 -31.31 -13.89
CA ARG A 67 -6.09 -32.74 -14.10
C ARG A 67 -5.57 -33.36 -12.80
N GLU A 68 -5.99 -34.59 -12.48
CA GLU A 68 -5.63 -35.29 -11.24
C GLU A 68 -4.35 -36.13 -11.40
N VAL A 69 -3.28 -35.52 -11.91
CA VAL A 69 -1.94 -36.12 -11.96
C VAL A 69 -1.10 -35.51 -10.85
N LYS A 70 -0.33 -36.31 -10.11
CA LYS A 70 0.58 -35.82 -9.06
C LYS A 70 1.95 -36.49 -9.18
N MET A 71 3.00 -35.77 -8.81
CA MET A 71 4.35 -36.32 -8.67
C MET A 71 4.39 -37.45 -7.65
N ASN A 72 5.34 -38.37 -7.81
CA ASN A 72 5.61 -39.45 -6.87
C ASN A 72 6.31 -38.89 -5.62
N TYR A 73 5.51 -38.60 -4.59
CA TYR A 73 5.99 -37.98 -3.36
C TYR A 73 6.46 -38.99 -2.31
N VAL A 74 7.56 -38.66 -1.64
CA VAL A 74 7.87 -39.12 -0.29
C VAL A 74 7.43 -38.06 0.72
N HIS A 75 7.28 -38.46 1.99
CA HIS A 75 6.67 -37.64 3.05
C HIS A 75 7.53 -37.48 4.29
N SER A 76 8.82 -37.86 4.23
CA SER A 76 9.78 -37.51 5.27
C SER A 76 11.11 -37.09 4.66
N LEU A 77 11.75 -36.09 5.26
CA LEU A 77 13.06 -35.62 4.80
C LEU A 77 14.13 -36.71 4.92
N GLU A 78 14.06 -37.52 5.98
CA GLU A 78 14.99 -38.64 6.18
C GLU A 78 14.91 -39.66 5.04
N GLN A 79 13.70 -40.05 4.64
CA GLN A 79 13.50 -40.97 3.53
C GLN A 79 13.96 -40.34 2.21
N ALA A 80 13.64 -39.07 1.99
CA ALA A 80 14.07 -38.33 0.81
C ALA A 80 15.61 -38.31 0.67
N CYS A 81 16.34 -38.07 1.76
CA CYS A 81 17.80 -38.10 1.79
C CYS A 81 18.37 -39.49 1.46
N LYS A 82 17.80 -40.56 2.03
CA LYS A 82 18.22 -41.95 1.74
C LYS A 82 17.99 -42.29 0.27
N ASP A 83 16.84 -41.95 -0.28
CA ASP A 83 16.49 -42.22 -1.68
C ASP A 83 17.32 -41.38 -2.64
N ALA A 84 17.55 -40.10 -2.34
CA ALA A 84 18.40 -39.22 -3.13
C ALA A 84 19.84 -39.75 -3.22
N TYR A 85 20.39 -40.23 -2.10
CA TYR A 85 21.71 -40.87 -2.08
C TYR A 85 21.76 -42.12 -2.97
N ARG A 86 20.78 -43.03 -2.82
CA ARG A 86 20.71 -44.28 -3.59
C ARG A 86 20.50 -44.06 -5.08
N GLN A 87 19.59 -43.15 -5.44
CA GLN A 87 19.20 -42.86 -6.82
C GLN A 87 20.14 -41.85 -7.51
N LYS A 88 21.08 -41.24 -6.77
CA LYS A 88 21.95 -40.14 -7.24
C LYS A 88 21.16 -38.96 -7.81
N LYS A 89 20.05 -38.61 -7.16
CA LYS A 89 19.18 -37.49 -7.52
C LYS A 89 19.25 -36.39 -6.47
N LEU A 90 18.87 -35.17 -6.86
CA LEU A 90 18.56 -34.10 -5.90
C LEU A 90 17.16 -34.32 -5.31
N ILE A 91 16.88 -33.70 -4.17
CA ILE A 91 15.56 -33.70 -3.53
C ILE A 91 14.84 -32.42 -3.92
N PHE A 92 13.65 -32.51 -4.50
CA PHE A 92 12.76 -31.37 -4.69
C PHE A 92 11.76 -31.34 -3.53
N VAL A 93 11.79 -30.29 -2.71
CA VAL A 93 10.90 -30.12 -1.56
C VAL A 93 9.79 -29.14 -1.90
N ASN A 94 8.56 -29.64 -1.95
CA ASN A 94 7.36 -28.83 -2.05
C ASN A 94 6.93 -28.35 -0.66
N CYS A 95 7.22 -27.08 -0.34
CA CYS A 95 6.83 -26.48 0.94
C CYS A 95 5.39 -25.98 0.85
N HIS A 96 4.44 -26.87 1.11
CA HIS A 96 3.02 -26.62 0.90
C HIS A 96 2.33 -26.05 2.14
N ALA A 97 1.34 -25.19 1.93
CA ALA A 97 0.42 -24.72 2.96
C ALA A 97 -0.98 -24.55 2.36
N ASP A 98 -1.99 -25.24 2.91
CA ASP A 98 -3.36 -25.24 2.35
C ASP A 98 -4.02 -23.86 2.33
N TRP A 99 -3.65 -22.99 3.28
CA TRP A 99 -4.16 -21.63 3.37
C TRP A 99 -3.49 -20.66 2.39
N ALA A 100 -2.43 -21.07 1.69
CA ALA A 100 -1.69 -20.22 0.77
C ALA A 100 -2.24 -20.36 -0.67
N ALA A 101 -3.00 -19.35 -1.12
CA ALA A 101 -3.56 -19.31 -2.48
C ALA A 101 -2.53 -19.56 -3.61
N PRO A 102 -1.27 -19.09 -3.54
CA PRO A 102 -0.25 -19.42 -4.54
C PRO A 102 0.06 -20.93 -4.62
N CYS A 103 0.11 -21.64 -3.48
CA CYS A 103 0.35 -23.09 -3.46
C CYS A 103 -0.76 -23.85 -4.17
N LEU A 104 -2.01 -23.46 -3.93
CA LEU A 104 -3.18 -24.04 -4.60
C LEU A 104 -3.13 -23.84 -6.13
N GLY A 105 -2.68 -22.68 -6.61
CA GLY A 105 -2.48 -22.44 -8.05
C GLY A 105 -1.39 -23.35 -8.64
N MET A 106 -0.25 -23.45 -7.97
CA MET A 106 0.84 -24.33 -8.43
C MET A 106 0.40 -25.80 -8.52
N ASN A 107 -0.36 -26.28 -7.53
CA ASN A 107 -0.94 -27.62 -7.56
C ASN A 107 -1.90 -27.82 -8.76
N GLN A 108 -2.71 -26.81 -9.05
CA GLN A 108 -3.74 -26.91 -10.08
C GLN A 108 -3.19 -26.85 -11.51
N PHE A 109 -2.10 -26.12 -11.75
CA PHE A 109 -1.68 -25.76 -13.11
C PHE A 109 -0.24 -26.12 -13.47
N VAL A 110 0.58 -26.50 -12.49
CA VAL A 110 1.98 -26.92 -12.71
C VAL A 110 2.17 -28.36 -12.28
N PHE A 111 1.76 -28.71 -11.06
CA PHE A 111 1.92 -30.08 -10.53
C PHE A 111 0.81 -31.04 -10.94
N SER A 112 -0.09 -30.59 -11.81
CA SER A 112 -1.11 -31.39 -12.50
C SER A 112 -0.73 -31.71 -13.95
N ASP A 113 0.34 -31.09 -14.47
CA ASP A 113 0.82 -31.32 -15.83
C ASP A 113 1.58 -32.66 -15.90
N GLU A 114 1.13 -33.57 -16.76
CA GLU A 114 1.61 -34.95 -16.81
C GLU A 114 3.06 -35.05 -17.33
N GLU A 115 3.43 -34.20 -18.30
CA GLU A 115 4.80 -34.17 -18.82
C GLU A 115 5.75 -33.64 -17.75
N PHE A 116 5.36 -32.58 -17.05
CA PHE A 116 6.11 -32.02 -15.95
C PHE A 116 6.25 -33.00 -14.79
N CYS A 117 5.18 -33.68 -14.37
CA CYS A 117 5.24 -34.69 -13.32
C CYS A 117 6.20 -35.85 -13.67
N ARG A 118 6.10 -36.39 -14.90
CA ARG A 118 7.06 -37.40 -15.39
C ARG A 118 8.50 -36.91 -15.37
N TYR A 119 8.70 -35.66 -15.80
CA TYR A 119 10.01 -35.02 -15.76
C TYR A 119 10.55 -34.93 -14.33
N MET A 120 9.74 -34.48 -13.38
CA MET A 120 10.12 -34.33 -11.99
C MET A 120 10.45 -35.68 -11.34
N ASP A 121 9.63 -36.71 -11.53
CA ASP A 121 9.87 -38.05 -10.98
C ASP A 121 11.14 -38.71 -11.55
N LYS A 122 11.42 -38.45 -12.83
CA LYS A 122 12.67 -38.90 -13.47
C LYS A 122 13.89 -38.18 -12.90
N THR A 123 13.76 -36.91 -12.53
CA THR A 123 14.89 -36.03 -12.25
C THR A 123 15.21 -35.89 -10.76
N PHE A 124 14.19 -35.89 -9.91
CA PHE A 124 14.29 -35.61 -8.48
C PHE A 124 13.69 -36.74 -7.64
N VAL A 125 14.07 -36.76 -6.37
CA VAL A 125 13.22 -37.36 -5.32
C VAL A 125 12.27 -36.25 -4.84
N ASN A 126 10.98 -36.41 -5.10
CA ASN A 126 9.98 -35.38 -4.78
C ASN A 126 9.51 -35.57 -3.33
N LEU A 127 9.73 -34.58 -2.49
CA LEU A 127 9.29 -34.55 -1.09
C LEU A 127 8.14 -33.54 -0.95
N PHE A 128 6.99 -34.00 -0.46
CA PHE A 128 5.88 -33.13 -0.11
C PHE A 128 5.81 -32.94 1.40
N VAL A 129 5.80 -31.69 1.85
CA VAL A 129 5.70 -31.35 3.27
C VAL A 129 4.60 -30.32 3.47
N ASP A 130 3.61 -30.65 4.31
CA ASP A 130 2.71 -29.65 4.88
C ASP A 130 3.48 -28.86 5.93
N MET A 131 3.68 -27.58 5.65
CA MET A 131 4.44 -26.65 6.48
C MET A 131 3.71 -26.31 7.79
N SER A 132 2.45 -26.72 7.95
CA SER A 132 1.67 -26.60 9.20
C SER A 132 1.91 -27.76 10.17
N SER A 133 2.42 -28.90 9.68
CA SER A 133 2.74 -30.09 10.46
C SER A 133 3.94 -29.88 11.40
N PRO A 134 4.16 -30.76 12.40
CA PRO A 134 5.35 -30.71 13.25
C PRO A 134 6.67 -30.76 12.46
N GLU A 135 6.82 -31.71 11.53
CA GLU A 135 8.00 -31.80 10.65
C GLU A 135 8.14 -30.55 9.76
N GLY A 136 7.02 -30.06 9.23
CA GLY A 136 6.99 -28.81 8.47
C GLY A 136 7.50 -27.62 9.27
N LYS A 137 7.14 -27.50 10.55
CA LYS A 137 7.64 -26.45 11.45
C LYS A 137 9.15 -26.54 11.67
N GLU A 138 9.69 -27.74 11.79
CA GLU A 138 11.14 -27.97 11.91
C GLU A 138 11.86 -27.55 10.62
N ILE A 139 11.37 -27.99 9.46
CA ILE A 139 11.90 -27.61 8.14
C ILE A 139 11.83 -26.09 7.95
N ARG A 140 10.74 -25.43 8.34
CA ARG A 140 10.66 -23.95 8.26
C ARG A 140 11.76 -23.27 9.08
N LYS A 141 12.03 -23.78 10.28
CA LYS A 141 13.06 -23.24 11.17
C LYS A 141 14.47 -23.50 10.60
N GLU A 142 14.74 -24.73 10.18
CA GLU A 142 16.04 -25.14 9.66
C GLU A 142 16.41 -24.40 8.36
N TYR A 143 15.46 -24.31 7.44
CA TYR A 143 15.70 -23.75 6.11
C TYR A 143 15.24 -22.30 5.95
N GLY A 144 14.64 -21.68 6.97
CA GLY A 144 14.12 -20.31 6.87
C GLY A 144 13.06 -20.17 5.78
N VAL A 145 11.95 -20.91 5.92
CA VAL A 145 10.80 -20.85 5.00
C VAL A 145 9.66 -20.09 5.70
N ASP A 146 9.45 -18.85 5.29
CA ASP A 146 8.47 -17.92 5.88
C ASP A 146 7.49 -17.32 4.85
N VAL A 147 7.70 -17.58 3.55
CA VAL A 147 6.85 -17.14 2.45
C VAL A 147 6.33 -18.34 1.66
N PHE A 148 5.10 -18.27 1.15
CA PHE A 148 4.47 -19.33 0.36
C PHE A 148 3.89 -18.80 -0.96
N ALA A 149 4.01 -19.49 -2.08
CA ALA A 149 4.69 -20.78 -2.29
C ALA A 149 6.22 -20.65 -2.23
N GLN A 150 6.91 -21.67 -1.72
CA GLN A 150 8.36 -21.76 -1.72
C GLN A 150 8.78 -23.21 -1.96
N TYR A 151 9.91 -23.40 -2.63
CA TYR A 151 10.48 -24.70 -2.95
C TYR A 151 11.96 -24.72 -2.64
N LEU A 152 12.43 -25.86 -2.15
CA LEU A 152 13.84 -26.11 -1.90
C LEU A 152 14.31 -27.23 -2.81
N ILE A 153 15.54 -27.13 -3.31
CA ILE A 153 16.21 -28.25 -3.96
C ILE A 153 17.45 -28.54 -3.14
N LEU A 154 17.50 -29.73 -2.57
CA LEU A 154 18.54 -30.17 -1.64
C LEU A 154 19.39 -31.27 -2.27
N ASN A 155 20.63 -31.42 -1.81
CA ASN A 155 21.38 -32.65 -2.06
C ASN A 155 21.00 -33.74 -1.04
N TYR A 156 21.59 -34.93 -1.18
CA TYR A 156 21.31 -36.07 -0.30
C TYR A 156 21.71 -35.87 1.17
N LYS A 157 22.48 -34.81 1.49
CA LYS A 157 22.85 -34.43 2.85
C LYS A 157 21.90 -33.39 3.46
N GLY A 158 20.88 -32.96 2.72
CA GLY A 158 19.99 -31.87 3.12
C GLY A 158 20.55 -30.46 2.81
N GLU A 159 21.71 -30.33 2.18
CA GLU A 159 22.26 -29.01 1.88
C GLU A 159 21.52 -28.35 0.71
N VAL A 160 21.23 -27.05 0.83
CA VAL A 160 20.49 -26.29 -0.19
C VAL A 160 21.32 -26.07 -1.44
N ILE A 161 20.84 -26.60 -2.57
CA ILE A 161 21.40 -26.37 -3.91
C ILE A 161 20.70 -25.21 -4.62
N GLN A 162 19.38 -25.13 -4.49
CA GLN A 162 18.55 -24.07 -5.07
C GLN A 162 17.37 -23.74 -4.16
N ARG A 163 16.91 -22.49 -4.22
CA ARG A 163 15.64 -22.03 -3.66
C ARG A 163 14.80 -21.42 -4.77
N ILE A 164 13.49 -21.60 -4.70
CA ILE A 164 12.53 -20.97 -5.59
C ILE A 164 11.46 -20.31 -4.72
N GLN A 165 11.35 -18.99 -4.77
CA GLN A 165 10.35 -18.21 -4.04
C GLN A 165 9.24 -17.76 -4.98
N GLY A 166 8.00 -18.06 -4.63
CA GLY A 166 6.81 -17.78 -5.42
C GLY A 166 6.46 -18.88 -6.42
N GLY A 167 5.30 -18.73 -7.05
CA GLY A 167 4.82 -19.59 -8.13
C GLY A 167 5.00 -18.93 -9.50
N SER A 168 5.08 -19.74 -10.55
CA SER A 168 5.10 -19.32 -11.95
C SER A 168 4.42 -20.37 -12.82
N LYS A 169 4.00 -20.00 -14.03
CA LYS A 169 3.46 -20.96 -15.01
C LYS A 169 4.57 -21.87 -15.55
N LEU A 170 4.16 -22.91 -16.28
CA LEU A 170 5.03 -23.59 -17.23
C LEU A 170 5.10 -22.76 -18.54
N PRO A 171 6.26 -22.73 -19.23
CA PRO A 171 7.49 -23.49 -18.93
C PRO A 171 8.43 -22.84 -17.89
N GLU A 172 8.17 -21.62 -17.43
CA GLU A 172 9.10 -20.84 -16.60
C GLU A 172 9.49 -21.55 -15.30
N PHE A 173 8.52 -22.20 -14.63
CA PHE A 173 8.80 -22.92 -13.39
C PHE A 173 9.81 -24.06 -13.60
N LYS A 174 9.70 -24.78 -14.73
CA LYS A 174 10.65 -25.84 -15.12
C LYS A 174 12.04 -25.26 -15.32
N GLU A 175 12.17 -24.07 -15.91
CA GLU A 175 13.48 -23.39 -16.03
C GLU A 175 14.09 -23.06 -14.67
N MET A 176 13.28 -22.58 -13.72
CA MET A 176 13.74 -22.27 -12.36
C MET A 176 14.25 -23.52 -11.63
N VAL A 177 13.54 -24.64 -11.76
CA VAL A 177 13.96 -25.94 -11.24
C VAL A 177 15.28 -26.39 -11.89
N ASN A 178 15.41 -26.22 -13.20
CA ASN A 178 16.59 -26.65 -13.97
C ASN A 178 17.87 -25.90 -13.59
N LEU A 179 17.78 -24.71 -13.00
CA LEU A 179 18.95 -24.01 -12.46
C LEU A 179 19.74 -24.91 -11.49
N SER A 180 19.05 -25.73 -10.70
CA SER A 180 19.67 -26.63 -9.70
C SER A 180 20.55 -27.73 -10.29
N LEU A 181 20.32 -28.12 -11.55
CA LEU A 181 20.94 -29.28 -12.17
C LEU A 181 22.36 -29.02 -12.66
N ASN A 182 22.81 -27.77 -12.66
CA ASN A 182 24.15 -27.40 -13.11
C ASN A 182 24.81 -26.44 -12.12
N LYS A 183 26.04 -26.76 -11.70
CA LYS A 183 26.83 -25.91 -10.79
C LYS A 183 27.08 -24.49 -11.33
N LYS A 184 27.03 -24.28 -12.64
CA LYS A 184 27.18 -22.95 -13.27
C LYS A 184 25.92 -22.09 -13.17
N THR A 185 24.78 -22.65 -12.76
CA THR A 185 23.48 -21.98 -12.71
C THR A 185 22.79 -22.09 -11.36
N SER A 186 23.10 -23.10 -10.55
CA SER A 186 22.49 -23.30 -9.24
C SER A 186 22.93 -22.21 -8.26
N LEU A 187 22.08 -21.88 -7.30
CA LEU A 187 22.37 -20.87 -6.28
C LEU A 187 23.66 -21.22 -5.51
N ALA A 188 23.81 -22.48 -5.11
CA ALA A 188 25.03 -22.93 -4.41
C ALA A 188 26.28 -22.82 -5.29
N GLY A 189 26.21 -23.28 -6.54
CA GLY A 189 27.38 -23.31 -7.42
C GLY A 189 27.80 -21.94 -7.93
N THR A 190 26.82 -21.08 -8.26
CA THR A 190 27.07 -19.69 -8.68
C THR A 190 27.60 -18.83 -7.53
N ARG A 191 27.13 -19.06 -6.30
CA ARG A 191 27.71 -18.44 -5.09
C ARG A 191 29.18 -18.80 -4.93
N LEU A 192 29.53 -20.09 -4.97
CA LEU A 192 30.92 -20.53 -4.86
C LEU A 192 31.81 -19.92 -5.95
N LYS A 193 31.29 -19.81 -7.18
CA LYS A 193 32.01 -19.16 -8.29
C LYS A 193 32.26 -17.68 -8.00
N TYR A 194 31.26 -16.97 -7.50
CA TYR A 194 31.39 -15.57 -7.10
C TYR A 194 32.39 -15.38 -5.94
N GLU A 195 32.24 -16.17 -4.86
CA GLU A 195 33.10 -16.12 -3.66
C GLU A 195 34.56 -16.48 -3.93
N SER A 196 34.86 -17.19 -5.03
CA SER A 196 36.24 -17.46 -5.45
C SER A 196 37.03 -16.20 -5.86
N GLY A 197 36.35 -15.07 -6.08
CA GLY A 197 36.93 -13.83 -6.59
C GLY A 197 37.33 -13.89 -8.07
N LYS A 198 37.15 -15.03 -8.75
CA LYS A 198 37.50 -15.23 -10.16
C LYS A 198 36.25 -15.59 -10.97
N TYR A 199 35.50 -14.58 -11.39
CA TYR A 199 34.26 -14.74 -12.14
C TYR A 199 34.20 -13.81 -13.38
N SER A 200 33.53 -14.28 -14.43
CA SER A 200 33.22 -13.47 -15.61
C SER A 200 31.88 -12.72 -15.43
N LYS A 201 31.59 -11.76 -16.31
CA LYS A 201 30.27 -11.11 -16.38
C LYS A 201 29.11 -12.12 -16.48
N LYS A 202 29.29 -13.19 -17.27
CA LYS A 202 28.30 -14.27 -17.42
C LYS A 202 28.11 -15.06 -16.12
N ASP A 203 29.18 -15.30 -15.37
CA ASP A 203 29.10 -15.98 -14.08
C ASP A 203 28.31 -15.13 -13.06
N LEU A 204 28.56 -13.82 -13.01
CA LEU A 204 27.81 -12.89 -12.16
C LEU A 204 26.33 -12.81 -12.56
N TYR A 205 26.02 -12.77 -13.86
CA TYR A 205 24.64 -12.85 -14.35
C TYR A 205 23.93 -14.12 -13.87
N ASN A 206 24.58 -15.28 -14.00
CA ASN A 206 24.00 -16.54 -13.53
C ASN A 206 23.72 -16.52 -12.04
N TYR A 207 24.60 -15.91 -11.24
CA TYR A 207 24.37 -15.76 -9.81
C TYR A 207 23.18 -14.84 -9.51
N LEU A 208 23.07 -13.72 -10.21
CA LEU A 208 21.93 -12.80 -10.11
C LEU A 208 20.61 -13.49 -10.49
N LYS A 209 20.60 -14.30 -11.55
CA LYS A 209 19.43 -15.12 -11.92
C LYS A 209 19.04 -16.09 -10.80
N ALA A 210 20.01 -16.79 -10.22
CA ALA A 210 19.76 -17.71 -9.12
C ALA A 210 19.24 -16.99 -7.85
N LEU A 211 19.80 -15.81 -7.52
CA LEU A 211 19.35 -14.97 -6.39
C LEU A 211 17.92 -14.46 -6.59
N ARG A 212 17.58 -14.06 -7.82
CA ARG A 212 16.23 -13.60 -8.16
C ARG A 212 15.19 -14.70 -7.97
N VAL A 213 15.50 -15.91 -8.43
CA VAL A 213 14.65 -17.09 -8.24
C VAL A 213 14.55 -17.47 -6.76
N ALA A 214 15.64 -17.30 -6.01
CA ALA A 214 15.68 -17.55 -4.57
C ALA A 214 15.01 -16.45 -3.71
N GLY A 215 14.53 -15.35 -4.32
CA GLY A 215 13.94 -14.21 -3.61
C GLY A 215 14.92 -13.45 -2.70
N SER A 216 16.21 -13.56 -2.96
CA SER A 216 17.28 -12.89 -2.19
C SER A 216 17.46 -11.43 -2.61
N ASP A 217 16.40 -10.62 -2.52
CA ASP A 217 16.30 -9.29 -3.14
C ASP A 217 17.38 -8.29 -2.68
N SER A 218 17.76 -8.32 -1.40
CA SER A 218 18.78 -7.40 -0.87
C SER A 218 20.15 -7.65 -1.52
N LEU A 219 20.58 -8.92 -1.53
CA LEU A 219 21.83 -9.33 -2.15
C LEU A 219 21.79 -9.22 -3.68
N PHE A 220 20.64 -9.50 -4.30
CA PHE A 220 20.44 -9.25 -5.73
C PHE A 220 20.68 -7.77 -6.05
N LYS A 221 20.07 -6.84 -5.30
CA LYS A 221 20.21 -5.40 -5.53
C LYS A 221 21.64 -4.91 -5.35
N SER A 222 22.39 -5.45 -4.38
CA SER A 222 23.79 -5.05 -4.18
C SER A 222 24.66 -5.51 -5.35
N LEU A 223 24.58 -6.80 -5.73
CA LEU A 223 25.41 -7.38 -6.79
C LEU A 223 24.99 -6.94 -8.19
N ALA A 224 23.71 -6.60 -8.38
CA ALA A 224 23.24 -6.09 -9.67
C ALA A 224 23.94 -4.78 -10.04
N LYS A 225 24.35 -3.95 -9.07
CA LYS A 225 25.12 -2.73 -9.34
C LYS A 225 26.48 -3.06 -9.97
N GLU A 226 27.15 -4.10 -9.47
CA GLU A 226 28.43 -4.58 -10.02
C GLU A 226 28.23 -5.09 -11.45
N TYR A 227 27.20 -5.90 -11.69
CA TYR A 227 26.89 -6.39 -13.03
C TYR A 227 26.56 -5.26 -14.01
N MET A 228 25.69 -4.32 -13.60
CA MET A 228 25.29 -3.18 -14.43
C MET A 228 26.47 -2.26 -14.75
N ALA A 229 27.48 -2.14 -13.87
CA ALA A 229 28.70 -1.40 -14.15
C ALA A 229 29.57 -2.06 -15.24
N MET A 230 29.39 -3.37 -15.50
CA MET A 230 30.05 -4.11 -16.58
C MET A 230 29.24 -4.13 -17.89
N MET A 231 28.07 -3.47 -17.92
CA MET A 231 27.20 -3.44 -19.10
C MET A 231 27.52 -2.28 -20.04
N GLU A 232 27.44 -2.56 -21.33
CA GLU A 232 27.41 -1.57 -22.41
C GLU A 232 25.96 -1.20 -22.74
N GLU A 233 25.72 0.01 -23.23
CA GLU A 233 24.35 0.50 -23.51
C GLU A 233 23.58 -0.40 -24.49
N LYS A 234 24.25 -0.96 -25.50
CA LYS A 234 23.65 -1.87 -26.47
C LYS A 234 23.07 -3.14 -25.85
N GLU A 235 23.52 -3.50 -24.64
CA GLU A 235 23.04 -4.68 -23.92
C GLU A 235 21.77 -4.40 -23.11
N TYR A 236 21.39 -3.13 -22.89
CA TYR A 236 20.21 -2.79 -22.08
C TYR A 236 18.91 -3.39 -22.64
N ALA A 237 18.79 -3.46 -23.97
CA ALA A 237 17.58 -3.98 -24.61
C ALA A 237 17.54 -5.51 -24.75
N GLN A 238 18.60 -6.22 -24.33
CA GLN A 238 18.61 -7.68 -24.39
C GLN A 238 17.55 -8.26 -23.44
N PRO A 239 16.74 -9.26 -23.89
CA PRO A 239 15.65 -9.83 -23.07
C PRO A 239 16.09 -10.28 -21.68
N GLU A 240 17.28 -10.88 -21.57
CA GLU A 240 17.86 -11.35 -20.32
C GLU A 240 18.11 -10.24 -19.29
N ASN A 241 18.40 -9.02 -19.75
CA ASN A 241 18.72 -7.89 -18.86
C ASN A 241 17.47 -7.15 -18.38
N TRP A 242 16.29 -7.51 -18.87
CA TRP A 242 15.02 -6.94 -18.40
C TRP A 242 14.81 -7.11 -16.90
N ILE A 243 15.41 -8.15 -16.29
CA ILE A 243 15.38 -8.39 -14.85
C ILE A 243 15.91 -7.21 -14.02
N PHE A 244 16.73 -6.32 -14.62
CA PHE A 244 17.32 -5.16 -13.95
C PHE A 244 16.52 -3.87 -14.16
N ALA A 245 15.55 -3.83 -15.08
CA ALA A 245 14.79 -2.61 -15.41
C ALA A 245 14.22 -1.92 -14.17
N HIS A 246 13.67 -2.70 -13.24
CA HIS A 246 13.08 -2.20 -11.99
C HIS A 246 14.06 -1.48 -11.06
N LEU A 247 15.38 -1.67 -11.22
CA LEU A 247 16.42 -0.98 -10.45
C LEU A 247 16.71 0.42 -11.01
N HIS A 248 16.41 0.66 -12.27
CA HIS A 248 16.57 1.96 -12.90
C HIS A 248 15.33 2.82 -12.64
N LYS A 249 15.40 3.71 -11.64
CA LYS A 249 14.31 4.64 -11.30
C LYS A 249 14.56 6.08 -11.72
N ASN A 250 15.79 6.40 -12.12
CA ASN A 250 16.18 7.75 -12.50
C ASN A 250 15.82 8.01 -13.98
N ARG A 251 14.83 8.90 -14.22
CA ARG A 251 14.43 9.35 -15.57
C ARG A 251 15.53 10.16 -16.28
N GLN A 252 16.57 10.60 -15.58
CA GLN A 252 17.74 11.27 -16.15
C GLN A 252 18.95 10.33 -16.29
N GLY A 253 18.77 9.02 -16.06
CA GLY A 253 19.84 8.02 -16.18
C GLY A 253 20.09 7.58 -17.63
N ALA A 254 21.29 7.03 -17.89
CA ALA A 254 21.66 6.49 -19.20
C ALA A 254 20.69 5.40 -19.69
N TYR A 255 20.29 4.49 -18.80
CA TYR A 255 19.32 3.42 -19.12
C TYR A 255 17.99 3.97 -19.63
N TYR A 256 17.45 5.00 -18.97
CA TYR A 256 16.19 5.62 -19.38
C TYR A 256 16.31 6.30 -20.75
N ARG A 257 17.35 7.14 -20.94
CA ARG A 257 17.59 7.82 -22.23
C ARG A 257 17.72 6.81 -23.37
N TYR A 258 18.52 5.77 -23.16
CA TYR A 258 18.70 4.70 -24.15
C TYR A 258 17.37 3.97 -24.42
N MET A 259 16.59 3.68 -23.39
CA MET A 259 15.28 3.02 -23.55
C MET A 259 14.30 3.88 -24.34
N VAL A 260 14.18 5.17 -24.04
CA VAL A 260 13.28 6.08 -24.77
C VAL A 260 13.69 6.17 -26.23
N ALA A 261 14.98 6.40 -26.50
CA ALA A 261 15.51 6.47 -27.86
C ALA A 261 15.36 5.15 -28.65
N ASN A 262 15.36 4.01 -27.98
CA ASN A 262 15.30 2.67 -28.60
C ASN A 262 14.04 1.90 -28.21
N LYS A 263 12.94 2.59 -27.87
CA LYS A 263 11.72 1.95 -27.36
C LYS A 263 11.19 0.80 -28.24
N PRO A 264 11.16 0.90 -29.58
CA PRO A 264 10.75 -0.21 -30.43
C PRO A 264 11.58 -1.49 -30.24
N LEU A 265 12.88 -1.36 -29.96
CA LEU A 265 13.76 -2.50 -29.69
C LEU A 265 13.41 -3.19 -28.37
N PHE A 266 13.15 -2.42 -27.31
CA PHE A 266 12.67 -2.97 -26.03
C PHE A 266 11.31 -3.64 -26.19
N ILE A 267 10.39 -3.03 -26.95
CA ILE A 267 9.07 -3.62 -27.23
C ILE A 267 9.21 -4.96 -27.97
N LYS A 268 10.09 -5.03 -28.97
CA LYS A 268 10.35 -6.27 -29.70
C LYS A 268 10.91 -7.38 -28.80
N ASN A 269 11.81 -7.04 -27.89
CA ASN A 269 12.56 -8.01 -27.09
C ASN A 269 11.85 -8.42 -25.80
N VAL A 270 11.03 -7.53 -25.22
CA VAL A 270 10.39 -7.72 -23.91
C VAL A 270 8.87 -7.76 -24.04
N GLY A 271 8.30 -6.87 -24.87
CA GLY A 271 6.86 -6.75 -25.05
C GLY A 271 6.33 -5.38 -24.61
N GLU A 272 5.38 -4.86 -25.38
CA GLU A 272 4.87 -3.50 -25.23
C GLU A 272 4.27 -3.22 -23.85
N LYS A 273 3.44 -4.13 -23.35
CA LYS A 273 2.79 -3.98 -22.04
C LYS A 273 3.80 -3.83 -20.89
N GLN A 274 4.90 -4.58 -20.94
CA GLN A 274 5.93 -4.54 -19.89
C GLN A 274 6.75 -3.25 -19.97
N VAL A 275 7.14 -2.83 -21.18
CA VAL A 275 7.89 -1.59 -21.42
C VAL A 275 7.08 -0.37 -21.00
N ASN A 276 5.83 -0.27 -21.50
CA ASN A 276 4.94 0.84 -21.15
C ASN A 276 4.60 0.84 -19.65
N GLY A 277 4.39 -0.33 -19.04
CA GLY A 277 4.16 -0.45 -17.60
C GLY A 277 5.34 0.03 -16.77
N TYR A 278 6.56 -0.31 -17.16
CA TYR A 278 7.78 0.20 -16.52
C TYR A 278 7.90 1.72 -16.65
N LEU A 279 7.79 2.27 -17.86
CA LEU A 279 7.87 3.71 -18.10
C LEU A 279 6.79 4.46 -17.31
N THR A 280 5.54 4.00 -17.34
CA THR A 280 4.42 4.56 -16.54
C THR A 280 4.78 4.57 -15.05
N SER A 281 5.42 3.53 -14.53
CA SER A 281 5.82 3.45 -13.11
C SER A 281 6.86 4.50 -12.69
N LEU A 282 7.59 5.08 -13.65
CA LEU A 282 8.57 6.12 -13.36
C LEU A 282 7.93 7.49 -13.14
N PHE A 283 6.70 7.71 -13.62
CA PHE A 283 5.98 8.98 -13.54
C PHE A 283 4.83 8.94 -12.52
N SER A 284 4.20 7.78 -12.36
CA SER A 284 2.89 7.65 -11.69
C SER A 284 2.84 8.25 -10.29
N SER A 285 3.87 8.04 -9.46
CA SER A 285 3.86 8.56 -8.07
C SER A 285 3.87 10.08 -8.01
N GLU A 286 4.59 10.74 -8.91
CA GLU A 286 4.75 12.20 -8.92
C GLU A 286 3.46 12.86 -9.43
N ILE A 287 2.95 12.41 -10.57
CA ILE A 287 1.70 12.93 -11.15
C ILE A 287 0.50 12.66 -10.23
N LEU A 288 0.44 11.45 -9.63
CA LEU A 288 -0.60 11.12 -8.66
C LEU A 288 -0.61 12.11 -7.49
N SER A 289 0.56 12.55 -7.01
CA SER A 289 0.64 13.50 -5.90
C SER A 289 0.01 14.86 -6.22
N TYR A 290 0.12 15.32 -7.47
CA TYR A 290 -0.60 16.51 -7.94
C TYR A 290 -2.10 16.22 -8.09
N ALA A 291 -2.46 15.08 -8.68
CA ALA A 291 -3.85 14.67 -8.89
C ALA A 291 -4.64 14.50 -7.57
N THR A 292 -3.97 14.11 -6.48
CA THR A 292 -4.55 14.02 -5.14
C THR A 292 -4.39 15.30 -4.31
N GLY A 293 -3.69 16.32 -4.82
CA GLY A 293 -3.39 17.55 -4.10
C GLY A 293 -2.44 17.39 -2.91
N SER A 294 -1.69 16.29 -2.84
CA SER A 294 -0.63 16.10 -1.85
C SER A 294 0.62 16.92 -2.17
N THR A 295 0.78 17.30 -3.44
CA THR A 295 1.75 18.28 -3.93
C THR A 295 0.99 19.52 -4.40
N GLU A 296 1.52 20.70 -4.07
CA GLU A 296 0.96 21.98 -4.52
C GLU A 296 0.98 22.08 -6.03
N TYR A 297 -0.04 22.71 -6.62
CA TYR A 297 -0.13 22.84 -8.06
C TYR A 297 1.00 23.71 -8.63
N ASP A 298 1.70 23.16 -9.62
CA ASP A 298 2.74 23.84 -10.39
C ASP A 298 2.53 23.47 -11.86
N ALA A 299 1.99 24.42 -12.64
CA ALA A 299 1.68 24.23 -14.04
C ALA A 299 2.94 23.96 -14.88
N GLU A 300 4.05 24.63 -14.57
CA GLU A 300 5.29 24.43 -15.32
C GLU A 300 5.88 23.04 -15.06
N ALA A 301 5.87 22.60 -13.79
CA ALA A 301 6.31 21.25 -13.44
C ALA A 301 5.45 20.17 -14.11
N LEU A 302 4.12 20.31 -14.07
CA LEU A 302 3.21 19.37 -14.74
C LEU A 302 3.41 19.35 -16.25
N ASN A 303 3.59 20.50 -16.90
CA ASN A 303 3.87 20.57 -18.33
C ASN A 303 5.22 19.94 -18.70
N ARG A 304 6.26 20.10 -17.86
CA ARG A 304 7.54 19.39 -18.04
C ARG A 304 7.35 17.88 -17.95
N LEU A 305 6.62 17.39 -16.95
CA LEU A 305 6.32 15.96 -16.80
C LEU A 305 5.56 15.41 -18.01
N HIS A 306 4.56 16.14 -18.50
CA HIS A 306 3.82 15.76 -19.69
C HIS A 306 4.72 15.70 -20.93
N GLY A 307 5.62 16.67 -21.08
CA GLY A 307 6.66 16.65 -22.12
C GLY A 307 7.52 15.39 -22.08
N GLU A 308 8.05 15.03 -20.90
CA GLU A 308 8.83 13.80 -20.69
C GLU A 308 8.03 12.54 -21.03
N MET A 309 6.73 12.49 -20.69
CA MET A 309 5.86 11.36 -21.02
C MET A 309 5.64 11.21 -22.53
N ARG A 310 5.48 12.33 -23.25
CA ARG A 310 5.33 12.36 -24.71
C ARG A 310 6.62 11.96 -25.40
N GLU A 311 7.77 12.40 -24.90
CA GLU A 311 9.09 11.95 -25.38
C GLU A 311 9.25 10.43 -25.20
N ALA A 312 8.81 9.90 -24.04
CA ALA A 312 8.76 8.46 -23.79
C ALA A 312 7.67 7.70 -24.58
N ALA A 313 6.90 8.41 -25.42
CA ALA A 313 5.80 7.90 -26.23
C ALA A 313 4.81 7.05 -25.40
N LEU A 314 4.46 7.51 -24.19
CA LEU A 314 3.44 6.84 -23.39
C LEU A 314 2.06 6.94 -24.06
N PRO A 315 1.22 5.88 -24.02
CA PRO A 315 -0.12 5.94 -24.61
C PRO A 315 -1.01 6.97 -23.90
N ASP A 316 -1.87 7.64 -24.66
CA ASP A 316 -2.84 8.60 -24.10
C ASP A 316 -3.87 7.94 -23.15
N THR A 317 -3.99 6.62 -23.22
CA THR A 317 -4.84 5.81 -22.34
C THR A 317 -4.12 5.28 -21.11
N CYS A 318 -2.83 5.61 -20.91
CA CYS A 318 -2.09 5.20 -19.74
C CYS A 318 -2.53 5.98 -18.49
N ALA A 319 -2.38 5.38 -17.30
CA ALA A 319 -2.80 6.03 -16.07
C ALA A 319 -2.12 7.39 -15.81
N CYS A 320 -0.88 7.57 -16.26
CA CYS A 320 -0.18 8.85 -16.12
C CYS A 320 -0.86 9.97 -16.91
N GLU A 321 -1.38 9.69 -18.11
CA GLU A 321 -2.08 10.71 -18.91
C GLU A 321 -3.39 11.12 -18.25
N ILE A 322 -4.14 10.15 -17.72
CA ILE A 322 -5.39 10.45 -17.01
C ILE A 322 -5.11 11.26 -15.75
N LEU A 323 -4.08 10.87 -14.98
CA LEU A 323 -3.69 11.58 -13.76
C LEU A 323 -3.16 12.98 -14.06
N TYR A 324 -2.47 13.20 -15.18
CA TYR A 324 -2.00 14.51 -15.61
C TYR A 324 -3.18 15.45 -15.85
N ASN A 325 -4.19 15.01 -16.62
CA ASN A 325 -5.38 15.82 -16.89
C ASN A 325 -6.19 16.10 -15.62
N VAL A 326 -6.31 15.11 -14.73
CA VAL A 326 -6.91 15.32 -13.39
C VAL A 326 -6.13 16.37 -12.59
N ALA A 327 -4.80 16.28 -12.56
CA ALA A 327 -3.95 17.23 -11.85
C ALA A 327 -4.09 18.66 -12.40
N LEU A 328 -4.14 18.81 -13.73
CA LEU A 328 -4.33 20.09 -14.41
C LEU A 328 -5.68 20.72 -14.04
N LEU A 329 -6.79 20.00 -14.25
CA LEU A 329 -8.14 20.50 -13.96
C LEU A 329 -8.34 20.79 -12.47
N ARG A 330 -7.73 19.96 -11.60
CA ARG A 330 -7.72 20.18 -10.15
C ARG A 330 -7.02 21.49 -9.80
N GLY A 331 -5.80 21.68 -10.31
CA GLY A 331 -4.96 22.84 -10.03
C GLY A 331 -5.54 24.15 -10.54
N GLU A 332 -6.20 24.12 -11.69
CA GLU A 332 -6.94 25.25 -12.26
C GLU A 332 -8.31 25.50 -11.59
N ARG A 333 -8.66 24.70 -10.57
CA ARG A 333 -9.93 24.76 -9.84
C ARG A 333 -11.17 24.62 -10.74
N LYS A 334 -11.09 23.79 -11.78
CA LYS A 334 -12.20 23.50 -12.72
C LYS A 334 -12.94 22.23 -12.29
N MET A 335 -13.71 22.31 -11.21
CA MET A 335 -14.35 21.11 -10.62
C MET A 335 -15.32 20.42 -11.58
N HIS A 336 -16.19 21.18 -12.26
CA HIS A 336 -17.15 20.64 -13.23
C HIS A 336 -16.44 19.81 -14.32
N ASP A 337 -15.47 20.43 -15.00
CA ASP A 337 -14.70 19.80 -16.07
C ASP A 337 -13.93 18.56 -15.56
N LEU A 338 -13.39 18.63 -14.34
CA LEU A 338 -12.71 17.51 -13.69
C LEU A 338 -13.65 16.31 -13.50
N LEU A 339 -14.86 16.55 -13.00
CA LEU A 339 -15.83 15.49 -12.76
C LEU A 339 -16.33 14.88 -14.07
N GLN A 340 -16.55 15.71 -15.10
CA GLN A 340 -16.87 15.24 -16.44
C GLN A 340 -15.74 14.35 -17.00
N TYR A 341 -14.50 14.84 -16.93
CA TYR A 341 -13.33 14.11 -17.41
C TYR A 341 -13.18 12.74 -16.72
N LEU A 342 -13.37 12.68 -15.39
CA LEU A 342 -13.33 11.43 -14.63
C LEU A 342 -14.47 10.47 -14.96
N ASN A 343 -15.66 10.96 -15.32
CA ASN A 343 -16.75 10.09 -15.80
C ASN A 343 -16.37 9.41 -17.12
N GLU A 344 -15.77 10.15 -18.05
CA GLU A 344 -15.43 9.66 -19.39
C GLU A 344 -14.17 8.77 -19.39
N ASN A 345 -13.15 9.17 -18.64
CA ASN A 345 -11.80 8.61 -18.74
C ASN A 345 -11.34 7.85 -17.49
N GLY A 346 -12.05 7.97 -16.35
CA GLY A 346 -11.64 7.35 -15.09
C GLY A 346 -11.49 5.82 -15.17
N LYS A 347 -12.15 5.15 -16.11
CA LYS A 347 -12.05 3.69 -16.35
C LYS A 347 -10.62 3.21 -16.64
N TYR A 348 -9.77 4.07 -17.20
CA TYR A 348 -8.37 3.72 -17.48
C TYR A 348 -7.52 3.62 -16.20
N LEU A 349 -7.98 4.21 -15.09
CA LEU A 349 -7.37 4.06 -13.77
C LEU A 349 -7.78 2.77 -13.07
N ASP A 350 -8.85 2.10 -13.51
CA ASP A 350 -9.38 0.90 -12.84
C ASP A 350 -8.41 -0.31 -12.96
N ASN A 351 -7.57 -0.30 -13.99
CA ASN A 351 -6.48 -1.26 -14.16
C ASN A 351 -5.35 -1.10 -13.11
N HIS A 352 -5.35 0.03 -12.40
CA HIS A 352 -4.39 0.33 -11.35
C HIS A 352 -5.11 0.38 -10.01
N ARG A 353 -5.10 -0.76 -9.31
CA ARG A 353 -5.89 -0.99 -8.10
C ARG A 353 -5.83 0.19 -7.12
N GLY A 354 -6.98 0.80 -6.88
CA GLY A 354 -7.16 1.85 -5.88
C GLY A 354 -6.72 3.25 -6.30
N ILE A 355 -6.14 3.45 -7.48
CA ILE A 355 -5.72 4.79 -7.93
C ILE A 355 -6.94 5.68 -8.15
N ARG A 356 -7.96 5.21 -8.88
CA ARG A 356 -9.17 6.00 -9.15
C ARG A 356 -9.83 6.46 -7.85
N SER A 357 -10.10 5.53 -6.95
CA SER A 357 -10.75 5.85 -5.69
C SER A 357 -9.89 6.69 -4.76
N LEU A 358 -8.56 6.57 -4.82
CA LEU A 358 -7.66 7.49 -4.11
C LEU A 358 -7.80 8.93 -4.62
N VAL A 359 -7.87 9.14 -5.95
CA VAL A 359 -8.16 10.46 -6.53
C VAL A 359 -9.52 10.96 -6.06
N GLU A 360 -10.56 10.14 -6.19
CA GLU A 360 -11.94 10.50 -5.83
C GLU A 360 -12.10 10.91 -4.36
N LEU A 361 -11.43 10.19 -3.44
CA LEU A 361 -11.42 10.50 -2.01
C LEU A 361 -10.72 11.83 -1.67
N ASN A 362 -9.92 12.38 -2.58
CA ASN A 362 -9.21 13.65 -2.40
C ASN A 362 -9.77 14.77 -3.29
N LEU A 363 -10.88 14.56 -4.01
CA LEU A 363 -11.50 15.61 -4.85
C LEU A 363 -11.98 16.85 -4.11
N PRO A 364 -12.51 16.78 -2.87
CA PRO A 364 -12.90 17.99 -2.17
C PRO A 364 -11.75 19.00 -2.05
N GLN A 365 -12.06 20.28 -2.18
CA GLN A 365 -11.10 21.39 -2.10
C GLN A 365 -11.62 22.50 -1.17
N PRO A 366 -10.74 23.26 -0.50
CA PRO A 366 -11.15 24.43 0.27
C PRO A 366 -11.81 25.50 -0.61
N GLY A 367 -12.87 26.12 -0.12
CA GLY A 367 -13.55 27.22 -0.79
C GLY A 367 -14.43 26.83 -1.99
N MET A 368 -14.82 25.56 -2.11
CA MET A 368 -15.81 25.13 -3.12
C MET A 368 -17.16 25.83 -2.93
N LYS A 369 -17.79 26.22 -4.04
CA LYS A 369 -19.15 26.76 -4.03
C LYS A 369 -20.16 25.64 -3.79
N ASP A 370 -21.33 25.98 -3.23
CA ASP A 370 -22.38 25.00 -2.95
C ASP A 370 -22.81 24.20 -4.19
N ALA A 371 -22.90 24.84 -5.35
CA ALA A 371 -23.23 24.17 -6.61
C ALA A 371 -22.19 23.10 -6.99
N GLU A 372 -20.89 23.41 -6.89
CA GLU A 372 -19.79 22.48 -7.16
C GLU A 372 -19.79 21.33 -6.15
N LYS A 373 -20.14 21.63 -4.90
CA LYS A 373 -20.24 20.64 -3.83
C LYS A 373 -21.37 19.65 -4.07
N GLN A 374 -22.54 20.12 -4.50
CA GLN A 374 -23.67 19.25 -4.85
C GLN A 374 -23.36 18.37 -6.06
N GLU A 375 -22.64 18.91 -7.05
CA GLU A 375 -22.18 18.14 -8.20
C GLU A 375 -21.19 17.04 -7.79
N LEU A 376 -20.22 17.38 -6.94
CA LEU A 376 -19.25 16.43 -6.39
C LEU A 376 -19.95 15.33 -5.58
N ILE A 377 -20.90 15.67 -4.70
CA ILE A 377 -21.69 14.69 -3.94
C ILE A 377 -22.38 13.71 -4.90
N SER A 378 -23.05 14.22 -5.93
CA SER A 378 -23.74 13.41 -6.93
C SER A 378 -22.78 12.48 -7.68
N TYR A 379 -21.58 12.96 -8.02
CA TYR A 379 -20.52 12.13 -8.60
C TYR A 379 -20.07 11.02 -7.63
N LEU A 380 -19.76 11.38 -6.38
CA LEU A 380 -19.23 10.46 -5.37
C LEU A 380 -20.25 9.38 -4.98
N GLN A 381 -21.55 9.68 -5.02
CA GLN A 381 -22.61 8.68 -4.81
C GLN A 381 -22.47 7.53 -5.82
N ARG A 382 -22.36 7.86 -7.11
CA ARG A 382 -22.12 6.86 -8.17
C ARG A 382 -20.79 6.13 -7.99
N ALA A 383 -19.74 6.85 -7.59
CA ALA A 383 -18.45 6.21 -7.29
C ALA A 383 -18.55 5.22 -6.12
N SER A 384 -19.33 5.54 -5.08
CA SER A 384 -19.52 4.68 -3.91
C SER A 384 -20.26 3.37 -4.22
N GLU A 385 -21.12 3.38 -5.24
CA GLU A 385 -21.84 2.20 -5.75
C GLU A 385 -20.95 1.33 -6.63
N ARG A 386 -20.03 1.96 -7.38
CA ARG A 386 -19.04 1.26 -8.22
C ARG A 386 -18.03 0.49 -7.36
N GLU A 387 -17.61 1.06 -6.24
CA GLU A 387 -16.60 0.48 -5.35
C GLU A 387 -17.19 -0.56 -4.37
N LYS A 388 -16.33 -1.40 -3.79
CA LYS A 388 -16.72 -2.41 -2.78
C LYS A 388 -15.90 -2.29 -1.49
N GLY A 389 -16.42 -2.85 -0.40
CA GLY A 389 -15.72 -2.97 0.87
C GLY A 389 -15.34 -1.62 1.49
N THR A 390 -14.10 -1.51 1.97
CA THR A 390 -13.60 -0.32 2.68
C THR A 390 -13.64 0.95 1.83
N THR A 391 -13.39 0.86 0.52
CA THR A 391 -13.40 2.03 -0.36
C THR A 391 -14.80 2.64 -0.48
N SER A 392 -15.82 1.81 -0.73
CA SER A 392 -17.22 2.25 -0.77
C SER A 392 -17.63 2.94 0.54
N ARG A 393 -17.23 2.37 1.69
CA ARG A 393 -17.49 2.97 3.00
C ARG A 393 -16.88 4.37 3.14
N ARG A 394 -15.60 4.52 2.79
CA ARG A 394 -14.88 5.81 2.86
C ARG A 394 -15.51 6.87 1.96
N LEU A 395 -15.97 6.49 0.77
CA LEU A 395 -16.68 7.42 -0.13
C LEU A 395 -18.02 7.87 0.47
N LYS A 396 -18.77 6.97 1.11
CA LYS A 396 -20.01 7.32 1.82
C LYS A 396 -19.78 8.24 3.01
N GLU A 397 -18.77 7.95 3.83
CA GLU A 397 -18.34 8.82 4.93
C GLU A 397 -17.98 10.22 4.42
N LEU A 398 -17.27 10.31 3.28
CA LEU A 398 -16.94 11.59 2.66
C LEU A 398 -18.19 12.34 2.17
N ILE A 399 -19.14 11.65 1.53
CA ILE A 399 -20.42 12.25 1.10
C ILE A 399 -21.16 12.85 2.30
N GLU A 400 -21.28 12.11 3.40
CA GLU A 400 -21.95 12.62 4.61
C GLU A 400 -21.25 13.86 5.18
N GLN A 401 -19.92 13.91 5.15
CA GLN A 401 -19.14 15.08 5.59
C GLN A 401 -19.42 16.30 4.71
N LEU A 402 -19.50 16.10 3.39
CA LEU A 402 -19.86 17.16 2.46
C LEU A 402 -21.30 17.63 2.73
N GLU A 403 -22.28 16.74 2.85
CA GLU A 403 -23.69 17.11 3.10
C GLU A 403 -23.88 17.91 4.40
N LYS A 404 -23.13 17.58 5.46
CA LYS A 404 -23.28 18.22 6.78
C LYS A 404 -22.62 19.60 6.90
N ASN A 405 -21.92 20.10 5.86
CA ASN A 405 -21.13 21.33 5.92
C ASN A 405 -20.14 21.40 7.10
N THR A 406 -19.81 20.26 7.73
CA THR A 406 -18.75 20.19 8.74
C THR A 406 -17.42 20.55 8.09
N SER A 407 -16.63 21.41 8.75
CA SER A 407 -15.33 21.82 8.22
C SER A 407 -14.47 20.59 7.93
N GLN A 408 -13.67 20.62 6.85
CA GLN A 408 -12.72 19.53 6.54
C GLN A 408 -11.49 19.53 7.46
N GLY A 409 -11.57 20.21 8.60
CA GLY A 409 -10.43 20.54 9.43
C GLY A 409 -10.06 22.03 9.44
N ILE A 410 -8.86 22.32 9.93
CA ILE A 410 -8.30 23.66 10.03
C ILE A 410 -8.10 24.26 8.63
N ASP A 411 -8.61 25.47 8.42
CA ASP A 411 -8.40 26.29 7.24
C ASP A 411 -7.10 27.10 7.40
N PHE A 412 -6.02 26.58 6.83
CA PHE A 412 -4.70 27.22 6.86
C PHE A 412 -4.59 28.31 5.80
N GLN A 413 -4.32 29.53 6.23
CA GLN A 413 -4.11 30.69 5.36
C GLN A 413 -2.71 30.65 4.73
N HIS A 414 -2.63 31.15 3.50
CA HIS A 414 -1.39 31.20 2.71
C HIS A 414 -1.08 32.68 2.40
N ALA A 415 -0.46 33.36 3.37
CA ALA A 415 -0.06 34.76 3.26
C ALA A 415 1.25 35.00 4.03
N PRO A 416 2.05 36.02 3.67
CA PRO A 416 3.26 36.36 4.41
C PRO A 416 2.98 36.58 5.89
N PHE A 417 3.88 36.12 6.76
CA PHE A 417 3.65 36.14 8.21
C PHE A 417 3.36 37.55 8.76
N ALA A 418 3.99 38.58 8.19
CA ALA A 418 3.74 39.99 8.55
C ALA A 418 2.29 40.43 8.27
N SER A 419 1.68 39.95 7.18
CA SER A 419 0.28 40.23 6.85
C SER A 419 -0.66 39.55 7.84
N LEU A 420 -0.30 38.35 8.31
CA LEU A 420 -1.08 37.62 9.32
C LEU A 420 -1.06 38.32 10.68
N LEU A 421 0.05 38.96 11.08
CA LEU A 421 0.11 39.79 12.29
C LEU A 421 -0.84 40.99 12.20
N THR A 422 -0.92 41.63 11.03
CA THR A 422 -1.85 42.74 10.80
C THR A 422 -3.30 42.26 10.92
N LYS A 423 -3.63 41.14 10.27
CA LYS A 423 -4.96 40.52 10.34
C LYS A 423 -5.32 40.07 11.75
N ALA A 424 -4.36 39.54 12.52
CA ALA A 424 -4.53 39.13 13.91
C ALA A 424 -4.94 40.30 14.80
N LYS A 425 -4.33 41.47 14.57
CA LYS A 425 -4.68 42.71 15.26
C LYS A 425 -6.10 43.18 14.91
N GLU A 426 -6.46 43.14 13.64
CA GLU A 426 -7.78 43.57 13.16
C GLU A 426 -8.92 42.66 13.64
N GLU A 427 -8.71 41.34 13.60
CA GLU A 427 -9.69 40.34 14.02
C GLU A 427 -9.66 40.04 15.52
N LYS A 428 -8.71 40.61 16.27
CA LYS A 428 -8.44 40.30 17.68
C LYS A 428 -8.26 38.79 17.95
N LYS A 429 -7.59 38.09 17.03
CA LYS A 429 -7.34 36.64 17.13
C LYS A 429 -5.87 36.35 17.32
N LEU A 430 -5.57 35.27 18.03
CA LEU A 430 -4.23 34.68 18.04
C LEU A 430 -3.95 33.99 16.71
N ILE A 431 -2.68 33.91 16.34
CA ILE A 431 -2.21 33.14 15.20
C ILE A 431 -1.80 31.75 15.67
N PHE A 432 -2.46 30.72 15.16
CA PHE A 432 -2.01 29.34 15.32
C PHE A 432 -1.03 28.99 14.19
N VAL A 433 0.19 28.57 14.56
CA VAL A 433 1.26 28.21 13.61
C VAL A 433 1.62 26.73 13.74
N ASP A 434 1.38 25.95 12.70
CA ASP A 434 1.97 24.62 12.52
C ASP A 434 3.38 24.76 11.91
N CYS A 435 4.41 24.60 12.76
CA CYS A 435 5.80 24.63 12.36
C CYS A 435 6.21 23.21 11.92
N TYR A 436 6.34 22.98 10.61
CA TYR A 436 6.57 21.65 10.04
C TYR A 436 7.79 21.60 9.12
N THR A 437 8.12 20.39 8.66
CA THR A 437 8.99 20.17 7.49
C THR A 437 8.37 19.11 6.58
N SER A 438 8.62 19.21 5.27
CA SER A 438 8.08 18.28 4.27
C SER A 438 8.40 16.78 4.53
N TRP A 439 9.57 16.48 5.10
CA TRP A 439 10.02 15.12 5.37
C TRP A 439 9.53 14.56 6.73
N CYS A 440 9.00 15.41 7.63
CA CYS A 440 8.57 15.01 8.96
C CYS A 440 7.33 14.09 8.96
N GLY A 441 7.54 12.83 9.36
CA GLY A 441 6.47 11.82 9.47
C GLY A 441 5.35 12.19 10.46
N PRO A 442 5.66 12.57 11.71
CA PRO A 442 4.65 13.02 12.68
C PRO A 442 3.87 14.26 12.22
N CYS A 443 4.49 15.16 11.45
CA CYS A 443 3.81 16.34 10.89
C CYS A 443 2.75 15.92 9.86
N ARG A 444 3.10 14.99 8.96
CA ARG A 444 2.13 14.39 8.02
C ARG A 444 0.99 13.67 8.76
N MET A 445 1.29 13.03 9.89
CA MET A 445 0.25 12.42 10.72
C MET A 445 -0.73 13.46 11.26
N MET A 446 -0.23 14.58 11.82
CA MET A 446 -1.07 15.68 12.29
C MET A 446 -1.94 16.24 11.16
N ALA A 447 -1.30 16.59 10.03
CA ALA A 447 -1.98 17.15 8.87
C ALA A 447 -3.08 16.23 8.32
N ASN A 448 -2.86 14.92 8.29
CA ASN A 448 -3.81 13.98 7.67
C ASN A 448 -4.88 13.44 8.62
N ASN A 449 -4.58 13.36 9.93
CA ASN A 449 -5.42 12.63 10.88
C ASN A 449 -5.98 13.48 12.02
N VAL A 450 -5.40 14.66 12.28
CA VAL A 450 -5.78 15.51 13.41
C VAL A 450 -6.33 16.83 12.90
N PHE A 451 -5.55 17.57 12.10
CA PHE A 451 -6.00 18.86 11.57
C PHE A 451 -7.16 18.74 10.60
N THR A 452 -7.43 17.56 10.03
CA THR A 452 -8.56 17.25 9.13
C THR A 452 -9.86 16.93 9.86
N ARG A 453 -9.84 16.88 11.20
CA ARG A 453 -11.01 16.53 12.00
C ARG A 453 -11.99 17.70 12.05
N PRO A 454 -13.29 17.51 11.77
CA PRO A 454 -14.27 18.58 11.81
C PRO A 454 -14.29 19.34 13.14
N GLU A 455 -14.24 18.62 14.26
CA GLU A 455 -14.23 19.22 15.60
C GLU A 455 -12.99 20.10 15.87
N ILE A 456 -11.88 19.82 15.19
CA ILE A 456 -10.68 20.67 15.22
C ILE A 456 -10.91 21.89 14.35
N GLY A 457 -11.34 21.68 13.11
CA GLY A 457 -11.59 22.77 12.17
C GLY A 457 -12.60 23.78 12.71
N ASP A 458 -13.71 23.31 13.25
CA ASP A 458 -14.80 24.15 13.76
C ASP A 458 -14.30 25.09 14.88
N TYR A 459 -13.44 24.60 15.77
CA TYR A 459 -12.88 25.41 16.84
C TYR A 459 -11.76 26.33 16.33
N PHE A 460 -10.77 25.77 15.63
CA PHE A 460 -9.60 26.54 15.22
C PHE A 460 -9.94 27.64 14.21
N ASN A 461 -10.87 27.39 13.29
CA ASN A 461 -11.29 28.38 12.30
C ASN A 461 -12.10 29.52 12.90
N ALA A 462 -12.84 29.25 13.99
CA ALA A 462 -13.58 30.27 14.72
C ALA A 462 -12.67 31.17 15.56
N HIS A 463 -11.63 30.58 16.18
CA HIS A 463 -10.89 31.22 17.26
C HIS A 463 -9.47 31.71 16.91
N PHE A 464 -8.90 31.24 15.80
CA PHE A 464 -7.52 31.54 15.42
C PHE A 464 -7.38 31.95 13.96
N ILE A 465 -6.31 32.68 13.67
CA ILE A 465 -5.76 32.76 12.32
C ILE A 465 -4.79 31.61 12.16
N ASN A 466 -5.14 30.62 11.35
CA ASN A 466 -4.36 29.41 11.21
C ASN A 466 -3.37 29.52 10.05
N VAL A 467 -2.11 29.17 10.28
CA VAL A 467 -1.07 29.09 9.25
C VAL A 467 -0.18 27.87 9.47
N LYS A 468 0.32 27.28 8.39
CA LYS A 468 1.37 26.26 8.45
C LYS A 468 2.60 26.77 7.72
N ILE A 469 3.78 26.58 8.28
CA ILE A 469 5.02 27.12 7.72
C ILE A 469 6.09 26.02 7.71
N ASP A 470 6.65 25.75 6.53
CA ASP A 470 7.83 24.88 6.39
C ASP A 470 9.06 25.64 6.89
N MET A 471 9.56 25.23 8.05
CA MET A 471 10.62 25.94 8.76
C MET A 471 12.01 25.84 8.09
N GLU A 472 12.13 25.05 7.00
CA GLU A 472 13.37 24.93 6.22
C GLU A 472 13.31 25.66 4.87
N LYS A 473 12.21 26.36 4.56
CA LYS A 473 11.98 27.05 3.28
C LYS A 473 11.51 28.49 3.46
N GLY A 474 11.81 29.34 2.49
CA GLY A 474 11.31 30.73 2.42
C GLY A 474 11.51 31.51 3.73
N GLU A 475 10.48 32.28 4.12
CA GLU A 475 10.44 33.02 5.39
C GLU A 475 10.48 32.11 6.63
N GLY A 476 10.14 30.83 6.48
CA GLY A 476 10.16 29.84 7.55
C GLY A 476 11.54 29.67 8.18
N ARG A 477 12.63 29.87 7.44
CA ARG A 477 14.00 29.77 7.99
C ARG A 477 14.29 30.83 9.04
N ASP A 478 13.78 32.05 8.84
CA ASP A 478 13.99 33.15 9.76
C ASP A 478 13.02 33.06 10.93
N LEU A 479 11.78 32.60 10.70
CA LEU A 479 10.81 32.30 11.75
C LEU A 479 11.28 31.15 12.65
N ALA A 480 11.93 30.12 12.10
CA ALA A 480 12.51 29.02 12.86
C ALA A 480 13.59 29.49 13.82
N LYS A 481 14.44 30.44 13.38
CA LYS A 481 15.43 31.09 14.24
C LYS A 481 14.77 31.98 15.29
N LYS A 482 13.85 32.87 14.86
CA LYS A 482 13.13 33.82 15.73
C LYS A 482 12.41 33.12 16.86
N TYR A 483 11.73 32.03 16.56
CA TYR A 483 10.92 31.27 17.52
C TYR A 483 11.63 30.03 18.08
N GLU A 484 12.93 29.88 17.84
CA GLU A 484 13.74 28.75 18.32
C GLU A 484 13.07 27.38 18.11
N VAL A 485 12.61 27.12 16.88
CA VAL A 485 11.98 25.84 16.52
C VAL A 485 13.09 24.81 16.26
N ARG A 486 13.28 23.88 17.21
CA ARG A 486 14.35 22.85 17.18
C ARG A 486 13.84 21.42 16.95
N ALA A 487 12.52 21.23 16.90
CA ALA A 487 11.88 19.92 16.72
C ALA A 487 10.54 20.07 15.98
N PHE A 488 10.10 18.99 15.31
CA PHE A 488 8.91 19.00 14.47
C PHE A 488 7.92 17.85 14.82
N PRO A 489 6.60 18.10 14.77
CA PRO A 489 5.99 19.42 14.65
C PRO A 489 6.20 20.25 15.93
N THR A 490 6.31 21.57 15.77
CA THR A 490 6.13 22.53 16.88
C THR A 490 4.89 23.36 16.57
N LEU A 491 3.96 23.44 17.51
CA LEU A 491 2.74 24.22 17.39
C LEU A 491 2.89 25.46 18.27
N LEU A 492 2.63 26.63 17.68
CA LEU A 492 2.71 27.91 18.38
C LEU A 492 1.37 28.63 18.34
N MET A 493 1.05 29.36 19.41
CA MET A 493 0.06 30.42 19.40
C MET A 493 0.77 31.74 19.60
N ILE A 494 0.54 32.69 18.70
CA ILE A 494 1.27 33.94 18.61
C ILE A 494 0.28 35.11 18.67
N ASP A 495 0.59 36.14 19.46
CA ASP A 495 -0.19 37.37 19.49
C ASP A 495 0.11 38.28 18.28
N HIS A 496 -0.62 39.39 18.14
CA HIS A 496 -0.45 40.26 16.98
C HIS A 496 0.84 41.10 17.02
N GLU A 497 1.51 41.19 18.17
CA GLU A 497 2.86 41.73 18.34
C GLU A 497 3.95 40.73 17.91
N GLY A 498 3.59 39.46 17.73
CA GLY A 498 4.49 38.40 17.33
C GLY A 498 5.17 37.68 18.48
N ASN A 499 4.67 37.80 19.72
CA ASN A 499 5.14 37.05 20.89
C ASN A 499 4.46 35.68 20.98
N ILE A 500 5.18 34.69 21.51
CA ILE A 500 4.61 33.37 21.77
C ILE A 500 3.74 33.44 23.01
N VAL A 501 2.46 33.13 22.86
CA VAL A 501 1.50 32.93 23.96
C VAL A 501 1.62 31.50 24.50
N GLU A 502 1.63 30.51 23.61
CA GLU A 502 1.69 29.10 23.97
C GLU A 502 2.55 28.29 22.99
N ARG A 503 3.15 27.21 23.51
CA ARG A 503 3.99 26.30 22.74
C ARG A 503 3.68 24.85 23.06
N MET A 504 3.56 24.04 22.01
CA MET A 504 3.43 22.60 22.13
C MET A 504 4.37 21.90 21.15
N VAL A 505 5.15 20.93 21.63
CA VAL A 505 6.14 20.20 20.81
C VAL A 505 5.70 18.74 20.64
N GLY A 506 5.81 18.25 19.41
CA GLY A 506 5.48 16.88 19.03
C GLY A 506 4.02 16.70 18.60
N ALA A 507 3.75 15.57 17.94
CA ALA A 507 2.41 15.21 17.49
C ALA A 507 1.49 14.91 18.68
N GLN A 508 0.22 15.26 18.55
CA GLN A 508 -0.80 15.14 19.60
C GLN A 508 -2.04 14.41 19.08
N SER A 509 -2.89 13.96 20.01
CA SER A 509 -4.24 13.53 19.67
C SER A 509 -5.17 14.74 19.48
N THR A 510 -6.31 14.50 18.85
CA THR A 510 -7.39 15.48 18.66
C THR A 510 -7.83 16.12 19.97
N GLU A 511 -8.01 15.31 21.02
CA GLU A 511 -8.52 15.75 22.32
C GLU A 511 -7.53 16.70 22.99
N LYS A 512 -6.26 16.32 23.03
CA LYS A 512 -5.20 17.11 23.67
C LYS A 512 -4.93 18.42 22.92
N LEU A 513 -5.06 18.40 21.59
CA LEU A 513 -4.95 19.61 20.78
C LEU A 513 -6.09 20.59 21.09
N LEU A 514 -7.33 20.12 21.24
CA LEU A 514 -8.47 20.96 21.63
C LEU A 514 -8.36 21.51 23.05
N GLU A 515 -7.91 20.68 24.00
CA GLU A 515 -7.69 21.12 25.37
C GLU A 515 -6.67 22.26 25.44
N TRP A 516 -5.56 22.12 24.71
CA TRP A 516 -4.55 23.17 24.59
C TRP A 516 -5.06 24.41 23.85
N ALA A 517 -5.85 24.24 22.79
CA ALA A 517 -6.47 25.36 22.10
C ALA A 517 -7.42 26.16 22.98
N LYS A 518 -8.10 25.50 23.93
CA LYS A 518 -9.04 26.12 24.86
C LYS A 518 -8.38 26.71 26.11
N SER A 519 -7.10 26.43 26.36
CA SER A 519 -6.42 26.93 27.56
C SER A 519 -6.02 28.40 27.46
N VAL A 520 -5.91 28.93 26.24
CA VAL A 520 -5.61 30.34 26.02
C VAL A 520 -6.84 31.22 26.17
N LYS A 521 -6.66 32.39 26.81
CA LYS A 521 -7.69 33.42 26.84
C LYS A 521 -7.64 34.20 25.53
N HIS A 522 -8.77 34.29 24.84
CA HIS A 522 -8.93 35.21 23.73
C HIS A 522 -9.15 36.62 24.29
N ASN A 523 -8.47 37.62 23.74
CA ASN A 523 -8.67 39.01 24.13
C ASN A 523 -10.01 39.49 23.54
N ASP A 524 -11.07 39.54 24.36
CA ASP A 524 -12.36 40.14 24.01
C ASP A 524 -12.24 41.66 23.74
#